data_AF-V7GW36-F1
#
_entry.id   AF-V7GW36-F1
#
_cell.length_a   1.000
_cell.length_b   1.000
_cell.length_c   1.000
_cell.angle_alpha   90.00
_cell.angle_beta   90.00
_cell.angle_gamma   90.00
#
_symmetry.space_group_name_H-M   'P 1'
#
loop_
_entity.id
_entity.type
_entity.pdbx_description
1 polymer ?
#
loop_
_entity_poly.entity_id
_entity_poly.type
_entity_poly.pdbx_seq_one_letter_code
_entity_poly.pdbx_strand_id
1 'polypeptide(L)'
;MKRLIGDSIRPGDILFSARRGVSGKIVRGVTWGEVSHAMICVQHSSFIDSTMEGVLAHNIQRLFFEDDESVFHFRLREGVSPEKLAAITEYARSQVGTRYSLPEAARSVIAVRKPRSRQQFCSRLVAQAYGKAGFELVPDPDYCSPEVLRNSPLLQELPVQTETVSKEEFEWWSTSDNAIEKSKEAYKTLFKRIREFAPDVENHDDLLKFRARHPDADPYVVEALHDSGLLDLWQVDIDLHPSRYDHTLMAQQRGESVRHYCISTVREAYTGGIRYAQNLATLKRVFKDFPRPSLELEIALYETLTRNHQSRREVAYSWLRAHHPDDLAQDMEQIAPHSPEWFRVVEVVDANLNALSKYAVQQEDSPYVCSTCGDQPAHAYRIANEADVNPGVPSLSLCEDCLEIRRRMGYILDPFFDR
;
A
#
# COMPACT_ATOMS: atom_id res chain seq x y z
N MET A 1 13.97 22.52 -10.95
CA MET A 1 13.13 21.37 -10.55
C MET A 1 13.53 20.95 -9.16
N LYS A 2 12.55 20.57 -8.34
CA LYS A 2 12.76 20.07 -6.98
C LYS A 2 11.97 18.79 -6.73
N ARG A 3 12.41 17.98 -5.77
CA ARG A 3 11.62 16.87 -5.22
C ARG A 3 11.56 16.95 -3.71
N LEU A 4 10.61 16.23 -3.11
CA LEU A 4 10.53 16.11 -1.66
C LEU A 4 11.52 15.09 -1.13
N ILE A 5 12.10 15.38 0.03
CA ILE A 5 12.83 14.40 0.83
C ILE A 5 11.80 13.63 1.67
N GLY A 6 11.69 12.33 1.43
CA GLY A 6 10.58 11.50 1.92
C GLY A 6 10.69 11.01 3.36
N ASP A 7 11.84 11.20 4.02
CA ASP A 7 12.16 10.51 5.29
C ASP A 7 11.24 10.90 6.46
N SER A 8 10.68 12.11 6.44
CA SER A 8 9.74 12.60 7.47
C SER A 8 8.26 12.26 7.17
N ILE A 9 7.97 11.84 5.93
CA ILE A 9 6.63 11.53 5.44
C ILE A 9 6.27 10.13 5.89
N ARG A 10 5.08 10.01 6.49
CA ARG A 10 4.54 8.75 7.03
C ARG A 10 3.23 8.39 6.33
N PRO A 11 2.83 7.11 6.34
CA PRO A 11 1.49 6.72 5.92
C PRO A 11 0.44 7.55 6.65
N GLY A 12 -0.61 7.95 5.94
CA GLY A 12 -1.65 8.84 6.47
C GLY A 12 -1.23 10.31 6.55
N ASP A 13 -0.12 10.71 5.92
CA ASP A 13 0.16 12.13 5.65
C ASP A 13 -0.51 12.59 4.36
N ILE A 14 -0.83 13.87 4.29
CA ILE A 14 -1.42 14.51 3.11
C ILE A 14 -0.41 15.50 2.56
N LEU A 15 -0.15 15.44 1.26
CA LEU A 15 0.54 16.50 0.55
C LEU A 15 -0.46 17.31 -0.27
N PHE A 16 -0.35 18.63 -0.18
CA PHE A 16 -1.08 19.55 -1.02
C PHE A 16 -0.11 20.27 -1.97
N SER A 17 -0.55 20.53 -3.21
CA SER A 17 0.28 21.29 -4.14
C SER A 17 -0.50 22.26 -5.02
N ALA A 18 0.21 23.28 -5.50
CA ALA A 18 -0.31 24.37 -6.32
C ALA A 18 0.01 24.20 -7.82
N ARG A 19 -0.27 23.01 -8.38
CA ARG A 19 0.04 22.65 -9.78
C ARG A 19 -0.48 23.66 -10.81
N ARG A 20 0.37 24.04 -11.77
CA ARG A 20 0.09 25.03 -12.83
C ARG A 20 -0.65 24.52 -14.07
N GLY A 21 -0.93 23.21 -14.18
CA GLY A 21 -1.68 22.64 -15.31
C GLY A 21 -3.06 23.30 -15.52
N VAL A 22 -3.65 23.12 -16.72
CA VAL A 22 -4.95 23.75 -17.10
C VAL A 22 -6.04 23.46 -16.06
N SER A 23 -6.08 22.24 -15.52
CA SER A 23 -6.95 21.86 -14.40
C SER A 23 -6.62 22.59 -13.10
N GLY A 24 -5.34 22.77 -12.75
CA GLY A 24 -4.90 23.49 -11.55
C GLY A 24 -5.11 25.01 -11.60
N LYS A 25 -5.14 25.61 -12.79
CA LYS A 25 -5.59 27.01 -12.98
C LYS A 25 -7.09 27.16 -12.81
N ILE A 26 -7.88 26.22 -13.34
CA ILE A 26 -9.34 26.21 -13.16
C ILE A 26 -9.70 25.98 -11.69
N VAL A 27 -9.06 25.02 -11.01
CA VAL A 27 -9.31 24.76 -9.59
C VAL A 27 -8.93 25.97 -8.74
N ARG A 28 -7.73 26.56 -8.87
CA ARG A 28 -7.35 27.76 -8.09
C ARG A 28 -8.19 29.00 -8.40
N GLY A 29 -8.53 29.19 -9.68
CA GLY A 29 -9.35 30.33 -10.11
C GLY A 29 -10.78 30.26 -9.60
N VAL A 30 -11.28 29.07 -9.28
CA VAL A 30 -12.63 28.87 -8.74
C VAL A 30 -12.61 28.71 -7.21
N THR A 31 -11.55 28.14 -6.60
CA THR A 31 -11.45 27.88 -5.15
C THR A 31 -10.89 29.05 -4.34
N TRP A 32 -10.25 30.04 -4.99
CA TRP A 32 -9.51 31.12 -4.32
C TRP A 32 -8.47 30.62 -3.30
N GLY A 33 -8.03 29.36 -3.43
CA GLY A 33 -7.13 28.70 -2.48
C GLY A 33 -5.67 28.68 -2.94
N GLU A 34 -4.77 28.53 -1.96
CA GLU A 34 -3.33 28.39 -2.19
C GLU A 34 -3.00 27.03 -2.83
N VAL A 35 -3.87 26.03 -2.66
CA VAL A 35 -3.66 24.66 -3.16
C VAL A 35 -4.72 24.22 -4.18
N SER A 36 -4.30 23.35 -5.10
CA SER A 36 -5.12 22.84 -6.22
C SER A 36 -5.27 21.33 -6.25
N HIS A 37 -4.45 20.62 -5.48
CA HIS A 37 -4.34 19.17 -5.52
C HIS A 37 -4.04 18.62 -4.14
N ALA A 38 -4.49 17.40 -3.89
CA ALA A 38 -4.26 16.66 -2.65
C ALA A 38 -3.89 15.21 -2.97
N MET A 39 -2.93 14.66 -2.25
CA MET A 39 -2.51 13.27 -2.34
C MET A 39 -2.23 12.72 -0.95
N ILE A 40 -2.50 11.43 -0.75
CA ILE A 40 -2.32 10.77 0.54
C ILE A 40 -1.19 9.75 0.48
N CYS A 41 -0.30 9.79 1.47
CA CYS A 41 0.76 8.81 1.65
C CYS A 41 0.14 7.50 2.16
N VAL A 42 0.38 6.39 1.48
CA VAL A 42 -0.16 5.07 1.89
C VAL A 42 0.92 4.12 2.38
N GLN A 43 2.18 4.39 2.03
CA GLN A 43 3.37 3.64 2.43
C GLN A 43 4.59 4.56 2.24
N HIS A 44 5.75 4.26 2.84
CA HIS A 44 6.99 4.98 2.58
C HIS A 44 7.18 5.27 1.08
N SER A 45 7.32 6.55 0.77
CA SER A 45 7.45 7.10 -0.58
C SER A 45 6.29 6.80 -1.56
N SER A 46 5.21 6.13 -1.14
CA SER A 46 4.06 5.78 -2.00
C SER A 46 2.84 6.64 -1.68
N PHE A 47 2.33 7.30 -2.71
CA PHE A 47 1.19 8.18 -2.64
C PHE A 47 0.07 7.72 -3.56
N ILE A 48 -1.17 8.01 -3.18
CA ILE A 48 -2.33 7.84 -4.05
C ILE A 48 -3.02 9.19 -4.19
N ASP A 49 -3.38 9.52 -5.42
CA ASP A 49 -4.19 10.69 -5.73
C ASP A 49 -5.23 10.37 -6.80
N SER A 50 -6.03 11.37 -7.15
CA SER A 50 -6.97 11.28 -8.26
C SER A 50 -6.75 12.47 -9.20
N THR A 51 -6.28 12.18 -10.41
CA THR A 51 -6.02 13.16 -11.47
C THR A 51 -6.91 12.88 -12.67
N MET A 52 -6.79 13.64 -13.77
CA MET A 52 -7.56 13.38 -15.00
C MET A 52 -7.36 11.96 -15.57
N GLU A 53 -6.29 11.26 -15.17
CA GLU A 53 -6.03 9.86 -15.55
C GLU A 53 -6.76 8.84 -14.66
N GLY A 54 -7.49 9.31 -13.63
CA GLY A 54 -8.14 8.48 -12.61
C GLY A 54 -7.34 8.44 -11.31
N VAL A 55 -7.69 7.48 -10.45
CA VAL A 55 -6.98 7.21 -9.19
C VAL A 55 -5.80 6.28 -9.46
N LEU A 56 -4.59 6.75 -9.16
CA LEU A 56 -3.34 6.03 -9.42
C LEU A 56 -2.37 6.16 -8.24
N ALA A 57 -1.42 5.23 -8.18
CA ALA A 57 -0.32 5.28 -7.24
C ALA A 57 0.89 5.99 -7.85
N HIS A 58 1.62 6.72 -7.01
CA HIS A 58 2.79 7.51 -7.33
C HIS A 58 3.92 7.20 -6.34
N ASN A 59 5.17 7.39 -6.77
CA ASN A 59 6.31 7.43 -5.85
C ASN A 59 6.82 8.86 -5.75
N ILE A 60 6.90 9.40 -4.54
CA ILE A 60 7.28 10.80 -4.29
C ILE A 60 8.74 11.10 -4.67
N GLN A 61 9.63 10.10 -4.60
CA GLN A 61 11.03 10.23 -5.00
C GLN A 61 11.18 10.43 -6.51
N ARG A 62 10.15 10.04 -7.29
CA ARG A 62 10.05 10.25 -8.75
C ARG A 62 9.07 11.36 -9.12
N LEU A 63 8.57 12.11 -8.14
CA LEU A 63 7.66 13.22 -8.37
C LEU A 63 8.42 14.54 -8.30
N PHE A 64 8.56 15.17 -9.45
CA PHE A 64 9.22 16.47 -9.56
C PHE A 64 8.21 17.61 -9.56
N PHE A 65 8.60 18.69 -8.92
CA PHE A 65 7.85 19.94 -8.82
C PHE A 65 8.69 21.05 -9.44
N GLU A 66 8.02 22.02 -10.05
CA GLU A 66 8.68 23.24 -10.51
C GLU A 66 9.22 24.02 -9.30
N ASP A 67 10.29 24.80 -9.49
CA ASP A 67 10.95 25.50 -8.38
C ASP A 67 10.00 26.50 -7.70
N ASP A 68 9.10 27.10 -8.47
CA ASP A 68 8.07 28.03 -7.99
C ASP A 68 6.75 27.35 -7.58
N GLU A 69 6.64 26.02 -7.66
CA GLU A 69 5.46 25.29 -7.18
C GLU A 69 5.50 25.14 -5.65
N SER A 70 4.47 25.64 -4.97
CA SER A 70 4.30 25.42 -3.53
C SER A 70 3.78 24.02 -3.24
N VAL A 71 4.42 23.36 -2.28
CA VAL A 71 4.03 22.05 -1.75
C VAL A 71 3.93 22.17 -0.24
N PHE A 72 2.88 21.60 0.33
CA PHE A 72 2.60 21.64 1.76
C PHE A 72 2.39 20.23 2.30
N HIS A 73 2.90 19.96 3.50
CA HIS A 73 2.81 18.66 4.15
C HIS A 73 1.96 18.75 5.40
N PHE A 74 0.96 17.89 5.51
CA PHE A 74 0.02 17.86 6.62
C PHE A 74 -0.09 16.47 7.23
N ARG A 75 -0.36 16.44 8.52
CA ARG A 75 -0.68 15.24 9.30
C ARG A 75 -1.84 15.53 10.23
N LEU A 76 -2.58 14.51 10.65
CA LEU A 76 -3.52 14.65 11.77
C LEU A 76 -2.78 15.15 13.02
N ARG A 77 -3.40 16.11 13.72
CA ARG A 77 -2.89 16.67 14.99
C ARG A 77 -2.81 15.61 16.07
N GLU A 78 -3.89 14.87 16.20
CA GLU A 78 -3.98 13.76 17.13
C GLU A 78 -3.36 12.51 16.50
N GLY A 79 -2.70 11.70 17.33
CA GLY A 79 -2.17 10.42 16.90
C GLY A 79 -3.27 9.52 16.34
N VAL A 80 -2.91 8.69 15.37
CA VAL A 80 -3.83 7.74 14.73
C VAL A 80 -3.50 6.34 15.22
N SER A 81 -4.51 5.59 15.68
CA SER A 81 -4.28 4.18 16.00
C SER A 81 -3.90 3.40 14.74
N PRO A 82 -3.07 2.34 14.84
CA PRO A 82 -2.68 1.53 13.67
C PRO A 82 -3.88 1.00 12.87
N GLU A 83 -4.97 0.65 13.55
CA GLU A 83 -6.22 0.18 12.93
C GLU A 83 -6.88 1.25 12.05
N LYS A 84 -7.01 2.47 12.58
CA LYS A 84 -7.56 3.59 11.83
C LYS A 84 -6.66 3.99 10.67
N LEU A 85 -5.34 3.98 10.88
CA LEU A 85 -4.37 4.26 9.82
C LEU A 85 -4.45 3.22 8.69
N ALA A 86 -4.58 1.95 9.04
CA ALA A 86 -4.81 0.88 8.08
C ALA A 86 -6.11 1.14 7.30
N ALA A 87 -7.22 1.48 7.97
CA ALA A 87 -8.48 1.78 7.29
C ALA A 87 -8.38 2.96 6.31
N ILE A 88 -7.66 4.02 6.67
CA ILE A 88 -7.40 5.19 5.79
C ILE A 88 -6.66 4.74 4.53
N THR A 89 -5.53 4.06 4.72
CA THR A 89 -4.64 3.69 3.60
C THR A 89 -5.24 2.58 2.73
N GLU A 90 -5.96 1.64 3.31
CA GLU A 90 -6.69 0.58 2.59
C GLU A 90 -7.81 1.15 1.73
N TYR A 91 -8.58 2.12 2.27
CA TYR A 91 -9.58 2.79 1.46
C TYR A 91 -8.94 3.48 0.25
N ALA A 92 -7.88 4.27 0.45
CA ALA A 92 -7.20 4.94 -0.66
C ALA A 92 -6.73 3.94 -1.73
N ARG A 93 -6.16 2.80 -1.32
CA ARG A 93 -5.75 1.71 -2.24
C ARG A 93 -6.91 1.10 -3.01
N SER A 94 -8.04 0.83 -2.34
CA SER A 94 -9.24 0.27 -2.98
C SER A 94 -9.79 1.13 -4.13
N GLN A 95 -9.47 2.43 -4.14
CA GLN A 95 -9.93 3.35 -5.16
C GLN A 95 -9.06 3.33 -6.43
N VAL A 96 -7.88 2.69 -6.43
CA VAL A 96 -7.01 2.62 -7.63
C VAL A 96 -7.78 2.05 -8.82
N GLY A 97 -7.65 2.73 -9.97
CA GLY A 97 -8.40 2.45 -11.20
C GLY A 97 -9.67 3.28 -11.37
N THR A 98 -10.24 3.84 -10.29
CA THR A 98 -11.48 4.64 -10.35
C THR A 98 -11.32 5.85 -11.24
N ARG A 99 -12.33 6.13 -12.09
CA ARG A 99 -12.29 7.29 -12.99
C ARG A 99 -12.37 8.61 -12.24
N TYR A 100 -11.81 9.65 -12.85
CA TYR A 100 -11.90 11.02 -12.37
C TYR A 100 -13.19 11.70 -12.83
N SER A 101 -13.83 12.46 -11.94
CA SER A 101 -15.01 13.25 -12.26
C SER A 101 -14.71 14.75 -12.29
N LEU A 102 -14.39 15.27 -13.48
CA LEU A 102 -14.24 16.72 -13.67
C LEU A 102 -15.53 17.52 -13.35
N PRO A 103 -16.74 17.06 -13.75
CA PRO A 103 -17.97 17.79 -13.43
C PRO A 103 -18.26 17.87 -11.93
N GLU A 104 -17.90 16.83 -11.16
CA GLU A 104 -18.10 16.82 -9.72
C GLU A 104 -16.97 17.55 -8.97
N ALA A 105 -15.74 17.50 -9.48
CA ALA A 105 -14.63 18.33 -8.98
C ALA A 105 -14.91 19.83 -9.14
N ALA A 106 -15.50 20.26 -10.26
CA ALA A 106 -15.90 21.64 -10.43
C ALA A 106 -17.04 22.03 -9.46
N ARG A 107 -17.97 21.11 -9.19
CA ARG A 107 -19.06 21.31 -8.23
C ARG A 107 -18.58 21.32 -6.78
N SER A 108 -17.47 20.69 -6.42
CA SER A 108 -16.97 20.73 -5.03
C SER A 108 -16.58 22.14 -4.58
N VAL A 109 -16.44 23.06 -5.54
CA VAL A 109 -16.12 24.47 -5.30
C VAL A 109 -17.36 25.36 -5.28
N ILE A 110 -18.49 24.88 -5.80
CA ILE A 110 -19.74 25.63 -5.90
C ILE A 110 -20.73 24.96 -4.94
N ALA A 111 -21.37 25.71 -4.03
CA ALA A 111 -22.27 25.15 -3.01
C ALA A 111 -23.60 24.58 -3.58
N VAL A 112 -23.53 23.57 -4.45
CA VAL A 112 -24.65 22.93 -5.14
C VAL A 112 -24.56 21.43 -4.92
N ARG A 113 -25.37 20.92 -3.99
CA ARG A 113 -25.51 19.47 -3.74
C ARG A 113 -26.30 18.81 -4.86
N LYS A 114 -25.77 17.73 -5.42
CA LYS A 114 -26.37 16.89 -6.48
C LYS A 114 -26.04 15.42 -6.21
N PRO A 115 -26.72 14.46 -6.87
CA PRO A 115 -26.36 13.05 -6.77
C PRO A 115 -24.89 12.85 -7.15
N ARG A 116 -24.20 12.06 -6.32
CA ARG A 116 -22.79 11.69 -6.49
C ARG A 116 -22.68 10.40 -7.31
N SER A 117 -21.70 10.35 -8.20
CA SER A 117 -21.24 9.09 -8.77
C SER A 117 -20.21 8.41 -7.86
N ARG A 118 -19.70 7.26 -8.29
CA ARG A 118 -18.60 6.54 -7.63
C ARG A 118 -17.22 7.00 -8.10
N GLN A 119 -17.17 7.92 -9.05
CA GLN A 119 -15.92 8.50 -9.54
C GLN A 119 -15.27 9.38 -8.47
N GLN A 120 -13.99 9.67 -8.65
CA GLN A 120 -13.18 10.37 -7.65
C GLN A 120 -12.65 11.70 -8.16
N PHE A 121 -12.19 12.53 -7.23
CA PHE A 121 -11.25 13.63 -7.47
C PHE A 121 -10.38 13.80 -6.23
N CYS A 122 -9.26 14.51 -6.37
CA CYS A 122 -8.17 14.48 -5.39
C CYS A 122 -8.61 14.72 -3.93
N SER A 123 -9.36 15.79 -3.65
CA SER A 123 -9.82 16.10 -2.30
C SER A 123 -10.92 15.16 -1.80
N ARG A 124 -11.83 14.68 -2.65
CA ARG A 124 -12.83 13.67 -2.26
C ARG A 124 -12.17 12.38 -1.82
N LEU A 125 -11.19 11.90 -2.61
CA LEU A 125 -10.46 10.67 -2.30
C LEU A 125 -9.87 10.73 -0.89
N VAL A 126 -9.17 11.83 -0.58
CA VAL A 126 -8.57 12.02 0.74
C VAL A 126 -9.64 12.17 1.82
N ALA A 127 -10.66 13.02 1.63
CA ALA A 127 -11.71 13.21 2.62
C ALA A 127 -12.48 11.92 2.94
N GLN A 128 -12.81 11.11 1.93
CA GLN A 128 -13.46 9.82 2.11
C GLN A 128 -12.54 8.79 2.79
N ALA A 129 -11.24 8.79 2.52
CA ALA A 129 -10.27 7.92 3.19
C ALA A 129 -10.25 8.15 4.71
N TYR A 130 -10.19 9.40 5.13
CA TYR A 130 -10.27 9.75 6.56
C TYR A 130 -11.66 9.50 7.14
N GLY A 131 -12.73 9.82 6.40
CA GLY A 131 -14.11 9.55 6.81
C GLY A 131 -14.36 8.07 7.08
N LYS A 132 -13.73 7.15 6.33
CA LYS A 132 -13.82 5.71 6.57
C LYS A 132 -13.23 5.25 7.89
N ALA A 133 -12.25 5.99 8.43
CA ALA A 133 -11.68 5.75 9.75
C ALA A 133 -12.34 6.60 10.86
N GLY A 134 -13.43 7.30 10.54
CA GLY A 134 -14.17 8.15 11.48
C GLY A 134 -13.53 9.51 11.72
N PHE A 135 -12.64 9.97 10.84
CA PHE A 135 -12.09 11.33 10.90
C PHE A 135 -12.82 12.23 9.89
N GLU A 136 -13.67 13.11 10.40
CA GLU A 136 -14.39 14.08 9.59
C GLU A 136 -13.50 15.31 9.33
N LEU A 137 -12.61 15.23 8.34
CA LEU A 137 -11.75 16.36 7.99
C LEU A 137 -12.54 17.57 7.47
N VAL A 138 -13.69 17.30 6.85
CA VAL A 138 -14.60 18.29 6.26
C VAL A 138 -16.06 17.85 6.48
N PRO A 139 -17.05 18.78 6.50
CA PRO A 139 -18.45 18.42 6.70
C PRO A 139 -19.07 17.56 5.58
N ASP A 140 -18.55 17.68 4.36
CA ASP A 140 -19.03 16.95 3.18
C ASP A 140 -17.84 16.31 2.44
N PRO A 141 -17.53 15.03 2.71
CA PRO A 141 -16.41 14.36 2.08
C PRO A 141 -16.63 14.07 0.59
N ASP A 142 -17.87 14.16 0.09
CA ASP A 142 -18.18 13.96 -1.33
C ASP A 142 -17.95 15.23 -2.15
N TYR A 143 -18.01 16.41 -1.53
CA TYR A 143 -17.87 17.71 -2.17
C TYR A 143 -17.06 18.69 -1.31
N CYS A 144 -15.74 18.59 -1.38
CA CYS A 144 -14.81 19.55 -0.78
C CYS A 144 -13.68 19.93 -1.74
N SER A 145 -13.20 21.18 -1.68
CA SER A 145 -11.99 21.58 -2.40
C SER A 145 -10.72 21.17 -1.62
N PRO A 146 -9.54 21.08 -2.28
CA PRO A 146 -8.28 20.88 -1.57
C PRO A 146 -8.00 21.95 -0.50
N GLU A 147 -8.42 23.19 -0.74
CA GLU A 147 -8.26 24.30 0.22
C GLU A 147 -9.12 24.11 1.48
N VAL A 148 -10.39 23.70 1.32
CA VAL A 148 -11.28 23.41 2.46
C VAL A 148 -10.71 22.25 3.29
N LEU A 149 -10.17 21.23 2.61
CA LEU A 149 -9.53 20.09 3.27
C LEU A 149 -8.26 20.51 4.03
N ARG A 150 -7.40 21.33 3.43
CA ARG A 150 -6.17 21.87 4.04
C ARG A 150 -6.45 22.65 5.32
N ASN A 151 -7.53 23.43 5.33
CA ASN A 151 -7.95 24.24 6.48
C ASN A 151 -8.69 23.45 7.57
N SER A 152 -8.73 22.12 7.48
CA SER A 152 -9.32 21.28 8.52
C SER A 152 -8.64 21.52 9.88
N PRO A 153 -9.39 21.76 10.96
CA PRO A 153 -8.81 21.96 12.29
C PRO A 153 -8.12 20.70 12.81
N LEU A 154 -8.45 19.52 12.27
CA LEU A 154 -7.85 18.25 12.63
C LEU A 154 -6.44 18.07 12.07
N LEU A 155 -6.04 18.88 11.09
CA LEU A 155 -4.73 18.78 10.45
C LEU A 155 -3.77 19.84 11.01
N GLN A 156 -2.49 19.46 11.09
CA GLN A 156 -1.37 20.35 11.32
C GLN A 156 -0.42 20.32 10.13
N GLU A 157 0.07 21.49 9.78
CA GLU A 157 1.14 21.64 8.79
C GLU A 157 2.48 21.22 9.42
N LEU A 158 3.29 20.51 8.65
CA LEU A 158 4.61 20.04 9.00
C LEU A 158 5.65 20.65 8.04
N PRO A 159 6.92 20.81 8.48
CA PRO A 159 7.96 21.32 7.62
C PRO A 159 8.18 20.43 6.39
N VAL A 160 8.17 21.05 5.22
CA VAL A 160 8.48 20.39 3.95
C VAL A 160 9.98 20.49 3.69
N GLN A 161 10.63 19.37 3.41
CA GLN A 161 12.02 19.34 2.95
C GLN A 161 12.05 19.02 1.46
N THR A 162 12.78 19.83 0.71
CA THR A 162 12.99 19.65 -0.73
C THR A 162 14.47 19.65 -1.04
N GLU A 163 14.84 18.90 -2.07
CA GLU A 163 16.16 19.02 -2.70
C GLU A 163 16.02 19.43 -4.17
N THR A 164 17.03 20.17 -4.65
CA THR A 164 17.14 20.56 -6.05
C THR A 164 17.56 19.35 -6.86
N VAL A 165 16.84 19.10 -7.96
CA VAL A 165 17.15 18.04 -8.91
C VAL A 165 17.86 18.68 -10.11
N SER A 166 19.02 18.16 -10.48
CA SER A 166 19.76 18.68 -11.64
C SER A 166 19.00 18.41 -12.94
N LYS A 167 19.31 19.18 -14.00
CA LYS A 167 18.68 18.94 -15.31
C LYS A 167 19.05 17.57 -15.86
N GLU A 168 20.30 17.16 -15.69
CA GLU A 168 20.81 15.86 -16.12
C GLU A 168 20.08 14.72 -15.41
N GLU A 169 19.88 14.83 -14.10
CA GLU A 169 19.11 13.83 -13.34
C GLU A 169 17.64 13.80 -13.79
N PHE A 170 17.01 14.97 -13.98
CA PHE A 170 15.63 15.05 -14.45
C PHE A 170 15.43 14.44 -15.85
N GLU A 171 16.32 14.74 -16.79
CA GLU A 171 16.31 14.18 -18.15
C GLU A 171 16.56 12.67 -18.13
N TRP A 172 17.49 12.20 -17.29
CA TRP A 172 17.75 10.78 -17.10
C TRP A 172 16.50 10.06 -16.61
N TRP A 173 15.82 10.58 -15.58
CA TRP A 173 14.57 9.99 -15.08
C TRP A 173 13.44 10.01 -16.11
N SER A 174 13.38 11.05 -16.94
CA SER A 174 12.34 11.19 -17.97
C SER A 174 12.50 10.23 -19.13
N THR A 175 13.72 9.71 -19.34
CA THR A 175 14.07 8.80 -20.44
C THR A 175 14.33 7.37 -19.98
N SER A 176 14.55 7.16 -18.68
CA SER A 176 14.82 5.86 -18.10
C SER A 176 13.58 5.01 -17.96
N ASP A 177 13.80 3.69 -18.00
CA ASP A 177 12.75 2.71 -17.91
C ASP A 177 12.06 2.77 -16.54
N ASN A 178 10.78 3.15 -16.53
CA ASN A 178 10.07 3.50 -15.30
C ASN A 178 8.97 2.49 -14.97
N ALA A 179 9.28 1.57 -14.06
CA ALA A 179 8.32 0.57 -13.57
C ALA A 179 6.99 1.17 -13.05
N ILE A 180 7.00 2.40 -12.52
CA ILE A 180 5.78 3.06 -12.02
C ILE A 180 4.90 3.53 -13.17
N GLU A 181 5.47 4.09 -14.24
CA GLU A 181 4.70 4.47 -15.42
C GLU A 181 4.17 3.22 -16.14
N LYS A 182 4.96 2.15 -16.24
CA LYS A 182 4.49 0.84 -16.73
C LYS A 182 3.32 0.32 -15.89
N SER A 183 3.39 0.47 -14.57
CA SER A 183 2.30 0.09 -13.65
C SER A 183 1.02 0.89 -13.93
N LYS A 184 1.13 2.22 -14.06
CA LYS A 184 -0.02 3.09 -14.35
C LYS A 184 -0.67 2.73 -15.69
N GLU A 185 0.14 2.51 -16.72
CA GLU A 185 -0.38 2.17 -18.04
C GLU A 185 -1.06 0.80 -18.07
N ALA A 186 -0.53 -0.18 -17.33
CA ALA A 186 -1.18 -1.48 -17.15
C ALA A 186 -2.57 -1.32 -16.49
N TYR A 187 -2.67 -0.57 -15.39
CA TYR A 187 -3.97 -0.31 -14.74
C TYR A 187 -4.94 0.44 -15.64
N LYS A 188 -4.47 1.47 -16.35
CA LYS A 188 -5.29 2.23 -17.31
C LYS A 188 -5.80 1.34 -18.43
N THR A 189 -4.93 0.50 -19.00
CA THR A 189 -5.28 -0.43 -20.07
C THR A 189 -6.29 -1.46 -19.59
N LEU A 190 -6.04 -2.10 -18.44
CA LEU A 190 -6.96 -3.07 -17.83
C LEU A 190 -8.36 -2.47 -17.68
N PHE A 191 -8.48 -1.38 -16.94
CA PHE A 191 -9.81 -0.82 -16.66
C PHE A 191 -10.45 -0.15 -17.88
N LYS A 192 -9.68 0.29 -18.87
CA LYS A 192 -10.23 0.70 -20.17
C LYS A 192 -10.92 -0.49 -20.85
N ARG A 193 -10.24 -1.64 -20.95
CA ARG A 193 -10.77 -2.87 -21.55
C ARG A 193 -11.98 -3.42 -20.81
N ILE A 194 -11.90 -3.53 -19.47
CA ILE A 194 -13.02 -3.99 -18.65
C ILE A 194 -14.28 -3.16 -18.90
N ARG A 195 -14.15 -1.84 -19.03
CA ARG A 195 -15.29 -0.94 -19.22
C ARG A 195 -15.92 -1.00 -20.61
N GLU A 196 -15.30 -1.67 -21.59
CA GLU A 196 -15.93 -1.92 -22.90
C GLU A 196 -17.14 -2.85 -22.76
N PHE A 197 -17.14 -3.77 -21.78
CA PHE A 197 -18.25 -4.69 -21.51
C PHE A 197 -18.85 -4.54 -20.10
N ALA A 198 -18.22 -3.81 -19.19
CA ALA A 198 -18.69 -3.55 -17.83
C ALA A 198 -18.55 -2.05 -17.45
N PRO A 199 -19.39 -1.15 -18.00
CA PRO A 199 -19.19 0.31 -17.95
C PRO A 199 -19.27 0.93 -16.56
N ASP A 200 -19.89 0.23 -15.60
CA ASP A 200 -20.06 0.66 -14.21
C ASP A 200 -18.92 0.22 -13.28
N VAL A 201 -17.96 -0.57 -13.78
CA VAL A 201 -16.79 -1.01 -13.00
C VAL A 201 -15.81 0.15 -12.86
N GLU A 202 -15.64 0.65 -11.63
CA GLU A 202 -14.68 1.71 -11.34
C GLU A 202 -13.33 1.18 -10.87
N ASN A 203 -13.31 0.15 -10.03
CA ASN A 203 -12.09 -0.36 -9.40
C ASN A 203 -12.12 -1.89 -9.23
N HIS A 204 -11.12 -2.44 -8.55
CA HIS A 204 -10.95 -3.89 -8.41
C HIS A 204 -12.07 -4.54 -7.58
N ASP A 205 -12.60 -3.85 -6.56
CA ASP A 205 -13.73 -4.34 -5.77
C ASP A 205 -15.00 -4.49 -6.62
N ASP A 206 -15.21 -3.59 -7.58
CA ASP A 206 -16.30 -3.70 -8.55
C ASP A 206 -16.08 -4.85 -9.51
N LEU A 207 -14.85 -5.03 -9.99
CA LEU A 207 -14.51 -6.15 -10.87
C LEU A 207 -14.72 -7.50 -10.17
N LEU A 208 -14.37 -7.63 -8.89
CA LEU A 208 -14.68 -8.83 -8.09
C LEU A 208 -16.18 -9.10 -8.03
N LYS A 209 -16.99 -8.08 -7.71
CA LYS A 209 -18.46 -8.19 -7.64
C LYS A 209 -19.07 -8.49 -9.01
N PHE A 210 -18.52 -7.91 -10.08
CA PHE A 210 -18.96 -8.12 -11.45
C PHE A 210 -18.72 -9.58 -11.85
N ARG A 211 -17.51 -10.11 -11.66
CA ARG A 211 -17.16 -11.51 -11.97
C ARG A 211 -18.03 -12.55 -11.26
N ALA A 212 -18.39 -12.27 -10.01
CA ALA A 212 -19.28 -13.15 -9.25
C ALA A 212 -20.68 -13.24 -9.89
N ARG A 213 -21.16 -12.16 -10.53
CA ARG A 213 -22.50 -12.06 -11.12
C ARG A 213 -22.54 -12.41 -12.62
N HIS A 214 -21.42 -12.26 -13.31
CA HIS A 214 -21.31 -12.39 -14.78
C HIS A 214 -20.24 -13.42 -15.15
N PRO A 215 -20.48 -14.72 -14.90
CA PRO A 215 -19.53 -15.78 -15.26
C PRO A 215 -19.23 -15.84 -16.76
N ASP A 216 -20.21 -15.48 -17.59
CA ASP A 216 -20.12 -15.42 -19.05
C ASP A 216 -19.12 -14.35 -19.54
N ALA A 217 -18.84 -13.33 -18.71
CA ALA A 217 -17.90 -12.27 -19.05
C ALA A 217 -16.44 -12.62 -18.72
N ASP A 218 -16.17 -13.73 -18.04
CA ASP A 218 -14.82 -14.08 -17.56
C ASP A 218 -13.76 -14.18 -18.67
N PRO A 219 -14.04 -14.75 -19.87
CA PRO A 219 -13.08 -14.77 -20.96
C PRO A 219 -12.59 -13.38 -21.37
N TYR A 220 -13.47 -12.37 -21.35
CA TYR A 220 -13.09 -10.98 -21.65
C TYR A 220 -12.26 -10.35 -20.53
N VAL A 221 -12.48 -10.76 -19.28
CA VAL A 221 -11.62 -10.34 -18.15
C VAL A 221 -10.23 -10.95 -18.27
N VAL A 222 -10.14 -12.24 -18.63
CA VAL A 222 -8.86 -12.92 -18.90
C VAL A 222 -8.09 -12.20 -20.02
N GLU A 223 -8.75 -11.90 -21.13
CA GLU A 223 -8.15 -11.14 -22.24
C GLU A 223 -7.67 -9.76 -21.76
N ALA A 224 -8.50 -9.02 -21.03
CA ALA A 224 -8.13 -7.71 -20.49
C ALA A 224 -6.92 -7.77 -19.53
N LEU A 225 -6.81 -8.81 -18.71
CA LEU A 225 -5.66 -9.02 -17.82
C LEU A 225 -4.36 -9.24 -18.62
N HIS A 226 -4.40 -10.09 -19.65
CA HIS A 226 -3.24 -10.32 -20.52
C HIS A 226 -2.87 -9.08 -21.32
N ASP A 227 -3.84 -8.45 -22.00
CA ASP A 227 -3.64 -7.24 -22.82
C ASP A 227 -3.05 -6.08 -22.02
N SER A 228 -3.39 -5.99 -20.73
CA SER A 228 -2.87 -4.93 -19.86
C SER A 228 -1.39 -5.08 -19.49
N GLY A 229 -0.82 -6.28 -19.63
CA GLY A 229 0.52 -6.60 -19.15
C GLY A 229 0.66 -6.61 -17.61
N LEU A 230 -0.45 -6.49 -16.87
CA LEU A 230 -0.43 -6.44 -15.40
C LEU A 230 0.17 -7.71 -14.78
N LEU A 231 -0.09 -8.87 -15.39
CA LEU A 231 0.35 -10.18 -14.89
C LEU A 231 1.88 -10.36 -14.89
N ASP A 232 2.60 -9.64 -15.74
CA ASP A 232 4.05 -9.75 -15.93
C ASP A 232 4.82 -8.54 -15.39
N LEU A 233 4.12 -7.49 -14.96
CA LEU A 233 4.68 -6.23 -14.51
C LEU A 233 5.73 -6.38 -13.38
N TRP A 234 5.59 -7.39 -12.53
CA TRP A 234 6.53 -7.68 -11.45
C TRP A 234 7.95 -8.01 -11.94
N GLN A 235 8.09 -8.56 -13.16
CA GLN A 235 9.37 -8.91 -13.75
C GLN A 235 10.24 -7.67 -13.97
N VAL A 236 9.60 -6.55 -14.32
CA VAL A 236 10.29 -5.27 -14.57
C VAL A 236 11.14 -4.82 -13.38
N ASP A 237 10.63 -4.94 -12.15
CA ASP A 237 11.41 -4.49 -10.98
C ASP A 237 12.58 -5.44 -10.68
N ILE A 238 12.41 -6.74 -10.92
CA ILE A 238 13.47 -7.74 -10.77
C ILE A 238 14.57 -7.51 -11.81
N ASP A 239 14.21 -7.29 -13.06
CA ASP A 239 15.16 -7.06 -14.15
C ASP A 239 15.97 -5.78 -13.94
N LEU A 240 15.31 -4.72 -13.44
CA LEU A 240 15.98 -3.45 -13.13
C LEU A 240 16.86 -3.52 -11.87
N HIS A 241 16.50 -4.37 -10.90
CA HIS A 241 17.16 -4.42 -9.60
C HIS A 241 17.36 -5.86 -9.09
N PRO A 242 18.10 -6.72 -9.82
CA PRO A 242 18.20 -8.14 -9.49
C PRO A 242 18.85 -8.39 -8.13
N SER A 243 19.76 -7.50 -7.71
CA SER A 243 20.38 -7.57 -6.38
C SER A 243 19.40 -7.41 -5.22
N ARG A 244 18.20 -6.88 -5.45
CA ARG A 244 17.17 -6.80 -4.39
C ARG A 244 16.53 -8.14 -4.08
N TYR A 245 16.64 -9.12 -4.97
CA TYR A 245 15.95 -10.42 -4.88
C TYR A 245 16.91 -11.61 -4.78
N ASP A 246 18.22 -11.37 -4.93
CA ASP A 246 19.25 -12.40 -4.87
C ASP A 246 20.29 -12.07 -3.78
N HIS A 247 20.47 -12.99 -2.83
CA HIS A 247 21.40 -12.83 -1.72
C HIS A 247 22.87 -12.68 -2.18
N THR A 248 23.28 -13.39 -3.23
CA THR A 248 24.66 -13.38 -3.74
C THR A 248 24.97 -12.04 -4.40
N LEU A 249 24.06 -11.54 -5.24
CA LEU A 249 24.19 -10.24 -5.90
C LEU A 249 24.13 -9.10 -4.87
N MET A 250 23.26 -9.19 -3.86
CA MET A 250 23.20 -8.21 -2.78
C MET A 250 24.47 -8.18 -1.95
N ALA A 251 25.06 -9.34 -1.65
CA ALA A 251 26.28 -9.43 -0.85
C ALA A 251 27.50 -8.74 -1.51
N GLN A 252 27.43 -8.43 -2.80
CA GLN A 252 28.46 -7.67 -3.53
C GLN A 252 28.23 -6.15 -3.47
N GLN A 253 27.03 -5.70 -3.08
CA GLN A 253 26.67 -4.28 -3.04
C GLN A 253 27.30 -3.58 -1.83
N ARG A 254 27.71 -2.33 -2.00
CA ARG A 254 28.32 -1.49 -0.96
C ARG A 254 27.81 -0.05 -1.06
N GLY A 255 27.97 0.71 0.02
CA GLY A 255 27.67 2.15 0.05
C GLY A 255 26.38 2.50 0.80
N GLU A 256 26.26 3.78 1.14
CA GLU A 256 25.18 4.29 2.00
C GLU A 256 23.79 4.16 1.37
N SER A 257 23.69 4.24 0.04
CA SER A 257 22.42 4.05 -0.67
C SER A 257 21.85 2.64 -0.50
N VAL A 258 22.71 1.62 -0.49
CA VAL A 258 22.33 0.22 -0.26
C VAL A 258 21.87 0.04 1.18
N ARG A 259 22.61 0.61 2.14
CA ARG A 259 22.25 0.62 3.57
C ARG A 259 20.88 1.25 3.78
N HIS A 260 20.65 2.46 3.24
CA HIS A 260 19.38 3.16 3.33
C HIS A 260 18.22 2.36 2.73
N TYR A 261 18.43 1.76 1.55
CA TYR A 261 17.45 0.87 0.92
C TYR A 261 17.10 -0.34 1.81
N CYS A 262 18.11 -1.00 2.38
CA CYS A 262 17.90 -2.17 3.23
C CYS A 262 17.14 -1.79 4.51
N ILE A 263 17.54 -0.70 5.17
CA ILE A 263 16.85 -0.15 6.36
C ILE A 263 15.39 0.15 6.03
N SER A 264 15.14 0.90 4.95
CA SER A 264 13.77 1.21 4.50
C SER A 264 12.94 -0.07 4.24
N THR A 265 13.56 -1.11 3.68
CA THR A 265 12.88 -2.37 3.36
C THR A 265 12.52 -3.16 4.62
N VAL A 266 13.37 -3.19 5.66
CA VAL A 266 13.08 -3.93 6.91
C VAL A 266 12.15 -3.16 7.86
N ARG A 267 12.11 -1.82 7.78
CA ARG A 267 11.20 -0.98 8.59
C ARG A 267 9.72 -1.19 8.26
N GLU A 268 9.41 -1.63 7.06
CA GLU A 268 8.06 -1.99 6.61
C GLU A 268 8.01 -3.46 6.15
N ALA A 269 8.80 -4.32 6.79
CA ALA A 269 8.98 -5.73 6.45
C ALA A 269 7.65 -6.49 6.30
N TYR A 270 6.67 -6.18 7.15
CA TYR A 270 5.36 -6.79 7.19
C TYR A 270 4.28 -5.81 6.72
N THR A 271 4.23 -4.60 7.25
CA THR A 271 3.21 -3.61 6.86
C THR A 271 3.33 -3.15 5.41
N GLY A 272 4.54 -3.14 4.85
CA GLY A 272 4.79 -2.72 3.47
C GLY A 272 4.47 -3.76 2.40
N GLY A 273 4.27 -5.03 2.77
CA GLY A 273 3.94 -6.13 1.85
C GLY A 273 2.64 -6.84 2.15
N ILE A 274 2.03 -6.58 3.32
CA ILE A 274 0.83 -7.29 3.77
C ILE A 274 -0.32 -7.21 2.77
N ARG A 275 -0.40 -6.12 1.99
CA ARG A 275 -1.38 -5.96 0.91
C ARG A 275 -1.41 -7.13 -0.07
N TYR A 276 -0.24 -7.71 -0.40
CA TYR A 276 -0.17 -8.77 -1.40
C TYR A 276 -0.78 -10.06 -0.84
N ALA A 277 -0.45 -10.38 0.40
CA ALA A 277 -1.04 -11.51 1.11
C ALA A 277 -2.54 -11.32 1.41
N GLN A 278 -2.97 -10.09 1.74
CA GLN A 278 -4.39 -9.78 1.94
C GLN A 278 -5.20 -9.91 0.65
N ASN A 279 -4.68 -9.39 -0.46
CA ASN A 279 -5.31 -9.56 -1.77
C ASN A 279 -5.32 -11.05 -2.17
N LEU A 280 -4.23 -11.77 -1.95
CA LEU A 280 -4.17 -13.22 -2.17
C LEU A 280 -5.24 -13.97 -1.36
N ALA A 281 -5.34 -13.70 -0.06
CA ALA A 281 -6.32 -14.33 0.82
C ALA A 281 -7.77 -14.01 0.39
N THR A 282 -8.02 -12.76 -0.02
CA THR A 282 -9.32 -12.32 -0.53
C THR A 282 -9.66 -13.04 -1.84
N LEU A 283 -8.73 -13.08 -2.79
CA LEU A 283 -8.92 -13.77 -4.07
C LEU A 283 -9.13 -15.27 -3.89
N LYS A 284 -8.34 -15.94 -3.03
CA LYS A 284 -8.53 -17.36 -2.70
C LYS A 284 -9.90 -17.64 -2.08
N ARG A 285 -10.38 -16.75 -1.21
CA ARG A 285 -11.72 -16.86 -0.62
C ARG A 285 -12.82 -16.71 -1.68
N VAL A 286 -12.73 -15.70 -2.53
CA VAL A 286 -13.68 -15.49 -3.63
C VAL A 286 -13.64 -16.65 -4.62
N PHE A 287 -12.46 -17.17 -4.95
CA PHE A 287 -12.28 -18.30 -5.86
C PHE A 287 -12.92 -19.58 -5.34
N LYS A 288 -12.86 -19.83 -4.01
CA LYS A 288 -13.53 -20.98 -3.39
C LYS A 288 -15.03 -21.00 -3.67
N ASP A 289 -15.67 -19.84 -3.64
CA ASP A 289 -17.12 -19.70 -3.85
C ASP A 289 -17.48 -19.53 -5.34
N PHE A 290 -16.59 -18.90 -6.11
CA PHE A 290 -16.78 -18.57 -7.53
C PHE A 290 -15.52 -18.88 -8.34
N PRO A 291 -15.21 -20.16 -8.64
CA PRO A 291 -13.99 -20.50 -9.39
C PRO A 291 -14.02 -19.91 -10.81
N ARG A 292 -12.99 -19.16 -11.19
CA ARG A 292 -12.88 -18.51 -12.50
C ARG A 292 -11.43 -18.48 -13.00
N PRO A 293 -11.17 -18.71 -14.30
CA PRO A 293 -9.86 -18.50 -14.90
C PRO A 293 -9.24 -17.14 -14.60
N SER A 294 -10.00 -16.04 -14.65
CA SER A 294 -9.45 -14.72 -14.32
C SER A 294 -8.94 -14.61 -12.88
N LEU A 295 -9.62 -15.27 -11.92
CA LEU A 295 -9.20 -15.31 -10.53
C LEU A 295 -7.97 -16.19 -10.33
N GLU A 296 -7.82 -17.28 -11.09
CA GLU A 296 -6.60 -18.12 -11.06
C GLU A 296 -5.37 -17.32 -11.48
N LEU A 297 -5.48 -16.52 -12.54
CA LEU A 297 -4.39 -15.65 -13.01
C LEU A 297 -3.99 -14.62 -11.94
N GLU A 298 -4.97 -13.97 -11.31
CA GLU A 298 -4.68 -13.01 -10.24
C GLU A 298 -4.14 -13.68 -8.99
N ILE A 299 -4.64 -14.86 -8.60
CA ILE A 299 -4.07 -15.65 -7.49
C ILE A 299 -2.60 -15.95 -7.78
N ALA A 300 -2.27 -16.44 -8.97
CA ALA A 300 -0.89 -16.73 -9.35
C ALA A 300 0.00 -15.47 -9.32
N LEU A 301 -0.52 -14.34 -9.79
CA LEU A 301 0.15 -13.04 -9.68
C LEU A 301 0.42 -12.69 -8.21
N TYR A 302 -0.59 -12.73 -7.34
CA TYR A 302 -0.44 -12.33 -5.93
C TYR A 302 0.39 -13.31 -5.09
N GLU A 303 0.44 -14.59 -5.44
CA GLU A 303 1.41 -15.54 -4.89
C GLU A 303 2.84 -15.13 -5.25
N THR A 304 3.06 -14.74 -6.51
CA THR A 304 4.36 -14.26 -6.98
C THR A 304 4.75 -12.95 -6.32
N LEU A 305 3.84 -11.98 -6.21
CA LEU A 305 4.10 -10.71 -5.53
C LEU A 305 4.41 -10.91 -4.04
N THR A 306 3.73 -11.85 -3.37
CA THR A 306 3.98 -12.19 -1.96
C THR A 306 5.37 -12.80 -1.79
N ARG A 307 5.76 -13.76 -2.65
CA ARG A 307 7.12 -14.34 -2.65
C ARG A 307 8.20 -13.32 -2.96
N ASN A 308 7.98 -12.44 -3.94
CA ASN A 308 8.92 -11.38 -4.30
C ASN A 308 9.13 -10.40 -3.14
N HIS A 309 8.05 -10.00 -2.44
CA HIS A 309 8.15 -9.15 -1.25
C HIS A 309 8.96 -9.82 -0.13
N GLN A 310 8.68 -11.10 0.18
CA GLN A 310 9.48 -11.86 1.15
C GLN A 310 10.95 -11.92 0.74
N SER A 311 11.25 -12.34 -0.49
CA SER A 311 12.62 -12.42 -1.01
C SER A 311 13.35 -11.10 -0.83
N ARG A 312 12.72 -9.99 -1.24
CA ARG A 312 13.27 -8.65 -1.10
C ARG A 312 13.59 -8.29 0.34
N ARG A 313 12.69 -8.61 1.27
CA ARG A 313 12.89 -8.40 2.70
C ARG A 313 14.02 -9.25 3.26
N GLU A 314 14.04 -10.55 3.00
CA GLU A 314 15.06 -11.45 3.56
C GLU A 314 16.46 -11.17 2.99
N VAL A 315 16.56 -10.71 1.74
CA VAL A 315 17.81 -10.23 1.14
C VAL A 315 18.32 -8.98 1.86
N ALA A 316 17.45 -7.99 2.09
CA ALA A 316 17.80 -6.78 2.85
C ALA A 316 18.18 -7.10 4.31
N TYR A 317 17.41 -7.97 4.97
CA TYR A 317 17.68 -8.48 6.31
C TYR A 317 19.06 -9.12 6.40
N SER A 318 19.38 -10.04 5.48
CA SER A 318 20.66 -10.75 5.46
C SER A 318 21.84 -9.82 5.23
N TRP A 319 21.67 -8.83 4.35
CA TRP A 319 22.71 -7.84 4.09
C TRP A 319 22.97 -6.97 5.33
N LEU A 320 21.93 -6.46 5.99
CA LEU A 320 22.09 -5.68 7.23
C LEU A 320 22.68 -6.54 8.34
N ARG A 321 22.22 -7.78 8.51
CA ARG A 321 22.78 -8.69 9.53
C ARG A 321 24.30 -8.86 9.38
N ALA A 322 24.80 -8.92 8.15
CA ALA A 322 26.22 -9.12 7.86
C ALA A 322 27.06 -7.85 7.96
N HIS A 323 26.50 -6.67 7.68
CA HIS A 323 27.26 -5.42 7.55
C HIS A 323 26.95 -4.37 8.63
N HIS A 324 25.71 -4.34 9.11
CA HIS A 324 25.15 -3.35 10.03
C HIS A 324 24.12 -3.99 11.00
N PRO A 325 24.55 -4.91 11.88
CA PRO A 325 23.64 -5.63 12.77
C PRO A 325 22.89 -4.72 13.75
N ASP A 326 23.50 -3.59 14.15
CA ASP A 326 22.87 -2.61 15.03
C ASP A 326 21.66 -1.94 14.37
N ASP A 327 21.79 -1.54 13.10
CA ASP A 327 20.67 -0.99 12.33
C ASP A 327 19.57 -2.04 12.18
N LEU A 328 19.92 -3.31 11.96
CA LEU A 328 18.93 -4.36 11.83
C LEU A 328 18.12 -4.53 13.12
N ALA A 329 18.79 -4.60 14.27
CA ALA A 329 18.12 -4.74 15.57
C ALA A 329 17.19 -3.53 15.86
N GLN A 330 17.68 -2.33 15.55
CA GLN A 330 16.94 -1.09 15.73
C GLN A 330 15.73 -0.98 14.80
N ASP A 331 15.89 -1.30 13.51
CA ASP A 331 14.94 -0.91 12.46
C ASP A 331 14.08 -2.05 11.91
N MET A 332 14.40 -3.32 12.18
CA MET A 332 13.56 -4.45 11.73
C MET A 332 12.15 -4.33 12.29
N GLU A 333 11.13 -4.30 11.44
CA GLU A 333 9.75 -4.33 11.92
C GLU A 333 9.46 -5.65 12.63
N GLN A 334 8.84 -5.58 13.81
CA GLN A 334 8.43 -6.75 14.58
C GLN A 334 6.97 -6.59 15.00
N ILE A 335 6.06 -7.35 14.39
CA ILE A 335 4.66 -7.42 14.81
C ILE A 335 4.55 -8.52 15.86
N ALA A 336 4.45 -8.15 17.14
CA ALA A 336 4.38 -9.12 18.23
C ALA A 336 3.12 -10.00 18.10
N PRO A 337 3.23 -11.34 18.26
CA PRO A 337 2.08 -12.23 18.30
C PRO A 337 1.04 -11.74 19.31
N HIS A 338 -0.24 -11.90 18.97
CA HIS A 338 -1.38 -11.50 19.81
C HIS A 338 -1.49 -10.00 20.14
N SER A 339 -0.64 -9.15 19.56
CA SER A 339 -0.88 -7.70 19.58
C SER A 339 -2.16 -7.34 18.79
N PRO A 340 -2.79 -6.19 19.05
CA PRO A 340 -3.93 -5.72 18.25
C PRO A 340 -3.63 -5.69 16.74
N GLU A 341 -2.43 -5.24 16.37
CA GLU A 341 -1.98 -5.22 14.98
C GLU A 341 -1.83 -6.63 14.40
N TRP A 342 -1.28 -7.58 15.17
CA TRP A 342 -1.20 -8.97 14.74
C TRP A 342 -2.57 -9.57 14.48
N PHE A 343 -3.53 -9.39 15.39
CA PHE A 343 -4.89 -9.91 15.20
C PHE A 343 -5.57 -9.27 13.99
N ARG A 344 -5.37 -7.97 13.75
CA ARG A 344 -5.89 -7.29 12.56
C ARG A 344 -5.34 -7.88 11.27
N VAL A 345 -4.05 -8.19 11.23
CA VAL A 345 -3.40 -8.80 10.06
C VAL A 345 -3.91 -10.23 9.86
N VAL A 346 -3.82 -11.06 10.90
CA VAL A 346 -4.12 -12.50 10.83
C VAL A 346 -5.60 -12.77 10.59
N GLU A 347 -6.51 -11.89 11.03
CA GLU A 347 -7.95 -12.02 10.73
C GLU A 347 -8.23 -12.05 9.21
N VAL A 348 -7.45 -11.32 8.43
CA VAL A 348 -7.62 -11.26 6.98
C VAL A 348 -6.99 -12.47 6.29
N VAL A 349 -5.74 -12.81 6.66
CA VAL A 349 -4.93 -13.80 5.95
C VAL A 349 -5.12 -15.24 6.46
N ASP A 350 -5.45 -15.42 7.73
CA ASP A 350 -5.71 -16.74 8.36
C ASP A 350 -6.72 -16.62 9.52
N ALA A 351 -8.00 -16.52 9.16
CA ALA A 351 -9.09 -16.35 10.13
C ALA A 351 -9.20 -17.50 11.16
N ASN A 352 -8.74 -18.70 10.80
CA ASN A 352 -8.76 -19.86 11.71
C ASN A 352 -7.69 -19.70 12.79
N LEU A 353 -6.45 -19.37 12.39
CA LEU A 353 -5.38 -19.05 13.34
C LEU A 353 -5.79 -17.87 14.25
N ASN A 354 -6.40 -16.83 13.67
CA ASN A 354 -6.92 -15.70 14.44
C ASN A 354 -7.87 -16.13 15.56
N ALA A 355 -8.87 -16.96 15.23
CA ALA A 355 -9.88 -17.43 16.17
C ALA A 355 -9.27 -18.32 17.27
N LEU A 356 -8.38 -19.24 16.89
CA LEU A 356 -7.69 -20.12 17.84
C LEU A 356 -6.81 -19.33 18.81
N SER A 357 -6.03 -18.37 18.29
CA SER A 357 -5.17 -17.52 19.11
C SER A 357 -5.99 -16.60 20.03
N LYS A 358 -7.12 -16.04 19.57
CA LYS A 358 -8.02 -15.26 20.43
C LYS A 358 -8.57 -16.10 21.58
N TYR A 359 -9.00 -17.33 21.29
CA TYR A 359 -9.49 -18.24 22.31
C TYR A 359 -8.41 -18.58 23.33
N ALA A 360 -7.20 -18.92 22.89
CA ALA A 360 -6.07 -19.23 23.78
C ALA A 360 -5.74 -18.08 24.73
N VAL A 361 -5.61 -16.85 24.20
CA VAL A 361 -5.32 -15.65 24.99
C VAL A 361 -6.43 -15.38 26.02
N GLN A 362 -7.69 -15.61 25.66
CA GLN A 362 -8.83 -15.43 26.57
C GLN A 362 -8.90 -16.49 27.66
N GLN A 363 -8.60 -17.76 27.35
CA GLN A 363 -8.64 -18.83 28.35
C GLN A 363 -7.54 -18.69 29.39
N GLU A 364 -6.35 -18.29 28.97
CA GLU A 364 -5.17 -18.17 29.84
C GLU A 364 -5.00 -16.77 30.45
N ASP A 365 -5.86 -15.81 30.07
CA ASP A 365 -5.77 -14.39 30.44
C ASP A 365 -4.35 -13.80 30.23
N SER A 366 -3.69 -14.23 29.15
CA SER A 366 -2.29 -13.92 28.87
C SER A 366 -1.99 -13.90 27.37
N PRO A 367 -1.30 -12.87 26.85
CA PRO A 367 -0.82 -12.85 25.47
C PRO A 367 0.41 -13.75 25.26
N TYR A 368 1.04 -14.26 26.32
CA TYR A 368 2.30 -15.02 26.29
C TYR A 368 2.09 -16.54 26.17
N VAL A 369 1.08 -16.92 25.40
CA VAL A 369 0.68 -18.32 25.16
C VAL A 369 1.08 -18.76 23.76
N CYS A 370 1.12 -20.06 23.51
CA CYS A 370 1.31 -20.58 22.18
C CYS A 370 0.10 -20.24 21.28
N SER A 371 0.34 -19.61 20.12
CA SER A 371 -0.67 -19.25 19.12
C SER A 371 -1.39 -20.46 18.51
N THR A 372 -0.86 -21.68 18.71
CA THR A 372 -1.44 -22.92 18.18
C THR A 372 -2.19 -23.73 19.25
N CYS A 373 -1.58 -24.00 20.41
CA CYS A 373 -2.17 -24.87 21.44
C CYS A 373 -2.57 -24.15 22.74
N GLY A 374 -2.11 -22.92 22.97
CA GLY A 374 -2.33 -22.20 24.23
C GLY A 374 -1.31 -22.45 25.35
N ASP A 375 -0.40 -23.43 25.19
CA ASP A 375 0.56 -23.78 26.24
C ASP A 375 1.57 -22.67 26.56
N GLN A 376 2.13 -22.75 27.77
CA GLN A 376 3.22 -21.91 28.27
C GLN A 376 4.39 -22.80 28.78
N PRO A 377 5.66 -22.33 28.72
CA PRO A 377 6.08 -21.05 28.15
C PRO A 377 6.04 -21.06 26.62
N ALA A 378 5.78 -19.90 26.03
CA ALA A 378 5.82 -19.69 24.59
C ALA A 378 6.67 -18.47 24.25
N HIS A 379 7.34 -18.52 23.10
CA HIS A 379 8.25 -17.48 22.64
C HIS A 379 7.85 -16.96 21.26
N ALA A 380 8.11 -15.68 21.01
CA ALA A 380 7.80 -15.03 19.75
C ALA A 380 8.85 -15.37 18.68
N TYR A 381 8.37 -15.81 17.53
CA TYR A 381 9.17 -16.09 16.34
C TYR A 381 8.62 -15.35 15.14
N ARG A 382 9.50 -14.74 14.35
CA ARG A 382 9.15 -14.30 13.01
C ARG A 382 9.16 -15.49 12.07
N ILE A 383 8.28 -15.49 11.08
CA ILE A 383 8.32 -16.48 10.00
C ILE A 383 9.13 -15.88 8.86
N ALA A 384 10.29 -16.45 8.54
CA ALA A 384 11.17 -15.92 7.49
C ALA A 384 10.75 -16.35 6.08
N ASN A 385 9.99 -17.45 5.97
CA ASN A 385 9.45 -17.99 4.73
C ASN A 385 7.91 -17.99 4.67
N GLU A 386 7.27 -16.97 5.25
CA GLU A 386 5.81 -16.89 5.36
C GLU A 386 5.07 -17.01 4.03
N ALA A 387 5.60 -16.46 2.93
CA ALA A 387 5.00 -16.57 1.60
C ALA A 387 4.84 -18.03 1.12
N ASP A 388 5.61 -18.97 1.66
CA ASP A 388 5.53 -20.38 1.31
C ASP A 388 4.66 -21.18 2.29
N VAL A 389 4.75 -20.88 3.60
CA VAL A 389 4.11 -21.70 4.65
C VAL A 389 2.86 -21.08 5.26
N ASN A 390 2.76 -19.75 5.31
CA ASN A 390 1.60 -19.03 5.84
C ASN A 390 1.56 -17.55 5.36
N PRO A 391 1.14 -17.29 4.10
CA PRO A 391 1.32 -15.98 3.47
C PRO A 391 0.70 -14.83 4.27
N GLY A 392 1.55 -13.87 4.67
CA GLY A 392 1.14 -12.66 5.37
C GLY A 392 1.00 -12.79 6.88
N VAL A 393 1.16 -13.97 7.48
CA VAL A 393 1.25 -14.10 8.94
C VAL A 393 2.66 -13.68 9.37
N PRO A 394 2.82 -12.57 10.13
CA PRO A 394 4.15 -11.98 10.37
C PRO A 394 4.97 -12.77 11.39
N SER A 395 4.29 -13.38 12.37
CA SER A 395 4.92 -14.00 13.53
C SER A 395 3.99 -15.00 14.21
N LEU A 396 4.55 -15.85 15.06
CA LEU A 396 3.83 -16.79 15.93
C LEU A 396 4.46 -16.78 17.32
N SER A 397 3.64 -16.95 18.35
CA SER A 397 4.12 -17.35 19.67
C SER A 397 4.03 -18.88 19.76
N LEU A 398 5.12 -19.56 20.10
CA LEU A 398 5.17 -21.03 20.06
C LEU A 398 5.81 -21.59 21.33
N CYS A 399 5.18 -22.61 21.92
CA CYS A 399 5.82 -23.50 22.89
C CYS A 399 6.83 -24.42 22.18
N GLU A 400 7.68 -25.13 22.94
CA GLU A 400 8.74 -25.99 22.40
C GLU A 400 8.20 -27.07 21.45
N ASP A 401 7.14 -27.77 21.83
CA ASP A 401 6.51 -28.81 21.00
C ASP A 401 5.99 -28.24 19.67
N CYS A 402 5.25 -27.12 19.72
CA CYS A 402 4.72 -26.48 18.53
C CYS A 402 5.83 -25.90 17.64
N LEU A 403 6.92 -25.40 18.23
CA LEU A 403 8.09 -24.94 17.48
C LEU A 403 8.71 -26.09 16.68
N GLU A 404 8.92 -27.26 17.29
CA GLU A 404 9.45 -28.43 16.60
C GLU A 404 8.53 -28.91 15.49
N ILE A 405 7.22 -28.99 15.75
CA ILE A 405 6.22 -29.40 14.76
C ILE A 405 6.26 -28.46 13.55
N ARG A 406 6.24 -27.14 13.77
CA ARG A 406 6.27 -26.16 12.68
C ARG A 406 7.55 -26.24 11.85
N ARG A 407 8.71 -26.44 12.49
CA ARG A 407 9.98 -26.66 11.77
C ARG A 407 9.93 -27.90 10.88
N ARG A 408 9.34 -29.01 11.36
CA ARG A 408 9.13 -30.24 10.55
C ARG A 408 8.15 -30.02 9.40
N MET A 409 7.23 -29.06 9.52
CA MET A 409 6.33 -28.63 8.44
C MET A 409 6.99 -27.63 7.46
N GLY A 410 8.29 -27.33 7.61
CA GLY A 410 9.03 -26.47 6.70
C GLY A 410 9.05 -24.98 7.09
N TYR A 411 8.58 -24.60 8.28
CA TYR A 411 8.69 -23.22 8.75
C TYR A 411 10.14 -22.87 9.10
N ILE A 412 10.62 -21.72 8.60
CA ILE A 412 11.86 -21.09 9.02
C ILE A 412 11.49 -20.02 10.04
N LEU A 413 11.84 -20.29 11.31
CA LEU A 413 11.42 -19.50 12.46
C LEU A 413 12.64 -18.90 13.14
N ASP A 414 12.73 -17.57 13.11
CA ASP A 414 13.78 -16.80 13.75
C ASP A 414 13.24 -16.11 15.00
N PRO A 415 14.00 -16.07 16.11
CA PRO A 415 13.57 -15.37 17.31
C PRO A 415 13.49 -13.85 17.05
N PHE A 416 12.64 -13.19 17.83
CA PHE A 416 12.57 -11.73 17.85
C PHE A 416 13.89 -11.13 18.37
N PHE A 417 14.19 -9.89 17.95
CA PHE A 417 15.22 -9.09 18.61
C PHE A 417 14.70 -8.65 19.98
N ASP A 418 15.52 -8.86 21.01
CA ASP A 418 15.28 -8.31 22.35
C ASP A 418 15.32 -6.76 22.23
N ARG A 419 14.21 -6.11 22.60
CA ARG A 419 14.05 -4.65 22.54
C ARG A 419 13.77 -4.06 23.91
#